data_AF-A0A6B7GR38-F1
#
_entry.id   AF-A0A6B7GR38-F1
#
_cell.length_a   1.000
_cell.length_b   1.000
_cell.length_c   1.000
_cell.angle_alpha   90.00
_cell.angle_beta   90.00
_cell.angle_gamma   90.00
#
_symmetry.space_group_name_H-M   'P 1'
#
loop_
_entity.id
_entity.type
_entity.pdbx_description
1 polymer ?
#
loop_
_entity_poly.entity_id
_entity_poly.type
_entity_poly.pdbx_seq_one_letter_code
_entity_poly.pdbx_strand_id
1 'polypeptide(L)'
;MVREKVRVSTRTLQWKCVESREDSKRLYYGRFILSPLMKGQADTIGIAMRRALLGEIEGTCITRVKSENVPHEYSTIAGIQESVHEILMNLKEIVLRSNLYGTCDASICVRGPGYVTAQDIILPPYVEIVDNTQHIASLTEPIDLCIGLQIERNRGYLIKMPHNFQDGSYPIDAVFMPVRNANHSIHSYGNGNEKQEILFLEIWTNGSFTPKEALHEACRNLIDLFIPFLHKKEENLPLEDNQHTVPLSPLTFHDKLDKLRKNKKKIALKSIFIDQSEFSPRVYNCLKRSNIYTLLDLLNNSQEDLMKIEHLRLEDIKQILVILEKHFAIDLPKKKF
;
A
#
# COMPACT_ATOMS: atom_id res chain seq x y z
N MET A 1 -34.92 -7.06 -40.21
CA MET A 1 -33.70 -6.57 -39.54
C MET A 1 -33.02 -7.74 -38.85
N VAL A 2 -32.02 -8.32 -39.49
CA VAL A 2 -31.22 -9.41 -38.91
C VAL A 2 -30.34 -8.79 -37.82
N ARG A 3 -30.57 -9.17 -36.56
CA ARG A 3 -29.66 -8.85 -35.46
C ARG A 3 -28.34 -9.56 -35.74
N GLU A 4 -27.33 -8.83 -36.19
CA GLU A 4 -25.96 -9.33 -36.22
C GLU A 4 -25.57 -9.76 -34.81
N LYS A 5 -25.45 -11.08 -34.63
CA LYS A 5 -24.84 -11.68 -33.45
C LYS A 5 -23.37 -11.25 -33.47
N VAL A 6 -23.04 -10.19 -32.74
CA VAL A 6 -21.66 -9.84 -32.42
C VAL A 6 -21.06 -11.07 -31.73
N ARG A 7 -20.22 -11.82 -32.47
CA ARG A 7 -19.41 -12.89 -31.90
C ARG A 7 -18.36 -12.20 -31.02
N VAL A 8 -18.68 -12.02 -29.75
CA VAL A 8 -17.70 -11.60 -28.74
C VAL A 8 -16.64 -12.70 -28.70
N SER A 9 -15.43 -12.36 -29.14
CA SER A 9 -14.25 -13.23 -29.08
C SER A 9 -14.09 -13.78 -27.65
N THR A 10 -14.31 -15.08 -27.48
CA THR A 10 -14.23 -15.81 -26.20
C THR A 10 -12.78 -16.10 -25.74
N ARG A 11 -11.79 -15.38 -26.27
CA ARG A 11 -10.40 -15.53 -25.83
C ARG A 11 -10.20 -14.80 -24.51
N THR A 12 -9.91 -15.55 -23.45
CA THR A 12 -9.53 -14.99 -22.15
C THR A 12 -8.31 -14.11 -22.31
N LEU A 13 -8.39 -12.89 -21.79
CA LEU A 13 -7.32 -11.91 -21.79
C LEU A 13 -6.15 -12.45 -20.97
N GLN A 14 -4.97 -12.57 -21.56
CA GLN A 14 -3.77 -13.10 -20.92
C GLN A 14 -2.67 -12.06 -20.88
N TRP A 15 -1.96 -12.01 -19.76
CA TRP A 15 -0.75 -11.22 -19.63
C TRP A 15 0.44 -12.12 -19.34
N LYS A 16 1.62 -11.75 -19.85
CA LYS A 16 2.87 -12.49 -19.64
C LYS A 16 4.03 -11.53 -19.47
N CYS A 17 4.98 -11.89 -18.61
CA CYS A 17 6.30 -11.25 -18.59
C CYS A 17 7.10 -11.81 -19.77
N VAL A 18 7.55 -10.94 -20.67
CA VAL A 18 8.41 -11.30 -21.80
C VAL A 18 9.85 -11.32 -21.34
N GLU A 19 10.21 -10.30 -20.56
CA GLU A 19 11.57 -10.01 -20.23
C GLU A 19 11.63 -9.31 -18.88
N SER A 20 12.59 -9.72 -18.06
CA SER A 20 12.92 -9.07 -16.80
C SER A 20 14.43 -9.05 -16.69
N ARG A 21 15.00 -7.86 -16.52
CA ARG A 21 16.45 -7.64 -16.41
C ARG A 21 16.74 -6.79 -15.18
N GLU A 22 17.83 -7.10 -14.51
CA GLU A 22 18.38 -6.27 -13.43
C GLU A 22 19.69 -5.68 -13.97
N ASP A 23 19.61 -4.47 -14.53
CA ASP A 23 20.77 -3.82 -15.16
C ASP A 23 21.75 -3.30 -14.09
N SER A 24 21.22 -2.85 -12.95
CA SER A 24 21.99 -2.48 -11.76
C SER A 24 21.14 -2.66 -10.50
N LYS A 25 21.75 -2.58 -9.31
CA LYS A 25 21.03 -2.61 -8.02
C LYS A 25 19.87 -1.59 -7.94
N ARG A 26 19.97 -0.48 -8.69
CA ARG A 26 18.97 0.60 -8.72
C ARG A 26 18.23 0.74 -10.05
N LEU A 27 18.36 -0.22 -10.95
CA LEU A 27 17.68 -0.15 -12.25
C LEU A 27 17.21 -1.55 -12.65
N TYR A 28 15.93 -1.80 -12.40
CA TYR A 28 15.27 -3.03 -12.83
C TYR A 28 14.35 -2.72 -14.00
N TYR A 29 14.42 -3.54 -15.03
CA TYR A 29 13.61 -3.45 -16.24
C TYR A 29 12.66 -4.64 -16.34
N GLY A 30 11.41 -4.39 -16.73
CA GLY A 30 10.44 -5.44 -17.03
C GLY A 30 9.60 -5.09 -18.23
N ARG A 31 9.44 -6.06 -19.14
CA ARG A 31 8.56 -5.97 -20.31
C ARG A 31 7.43 -6.98 -20.21
N PHE A 32 6.21 -6.48 -20.31
CA PHE A 32 4.97 -7.26 -20.18
C PHE A 32 4.14 -7.17 -21.45
N ILE A 33 3.45 -8.25 -21.79
CA ILE A 33 2.49 -8.31 -22.89
C ILE A 33 1.09 -8.51 -22.33
N LEU A 34 0.10 -7.86 -22.93
CA LEU A 34 -1.33 -8.09 -22.73
C LEU A 34 -2.01 -8.35 -24.08
N SER A 35 -2.63 -9.52 -24.24
CA SER A 35 -3.35 -9.90 -25.46
C SER A 35 -4.39 -11.02 -25.21
N PRO A 36 -5.39 -11.18 -26.10
CA PRO A 36 -5.77 -10.29 -27.20
C PRO A 36 -6.63 -9.11 -26.73
N LEU A 37 -6.42 -7.94 -27.33
CA LEU A 37 -7.24 -6.73 -27.11
C LEU A 37 -8.01 -6.35 -28.37
N MET A 38 -9.18 -5.75 -28.21
CA MET A 38 -9.90 -5.11 -29.31
C MET A 38 -9.26 -3.76 -29.65
N LYS A 39 -9.48 -3.29 -30.87
CA LYS A 39 -8.98 -2.00 -31.35
C LYS A 39 -9.31 -0.85 -30.37
N GLY A 40 -8.30 -0.13 -29.90
CA GLY A 40 -8.41 1.02 -28.98
C GLY A 40 -8.43 0.66 -27.48
N GLN A 41 -8.62 -0.62 -27.13
CA GLN A 41 -8.49 -1.05 -25.73
C GLN A 41 -7.04 -0.98 -25.26
N ALA A 42 -6.07 -1.24 -26.15
CA ALA A 42 -4.65 -1.17 -25.82
C ALA A 42 -4.21 0.25 -25.44
N ASP A 43 -4.69 1.27 -26.15
CA ASP A 43 -4.43 2.68 -25.81
C ASP A 43 -4.99 3.03 -24.43
N THR A 44 -6.25 2.66 -24.20
CA THR A 44 -6.95 2.96 -22.94
C THR A 44 -6.20 2.35 -21.74
N ILE A 45 -5.81 1.08 -21.84
CA ILE A 45 -5.07 0.39 -20.78
C ILE A 45 -3.65 0.94 -20.67
N GLY A 46 -2.96 1.16 -21.79
CA GLY A 46 -1.58 1.65 -21.81
C GLY A 46 -1.43 3.01 -21.16
N ILE A 47 -2.29 3.97 -21.51
CA ILE A 47 -2.29 5.32 -20.92
C ILE A 47 -2.64 5.26 -19.43
N ALA A 48 -3.67 4.51 -19.05
CA ALA A 48 -4.08 4.38 -17.65
C ALA A 48 -2.98 3.75 -16.80
N MET A 49 -2.39 2.65 -17.27
CA MET A 49 -1.29 1.97 -16.58
C MET A 49 -0.06 2.86 -16.45
N ARG A 50 0.33 3.57 -17.52
CA ARG A 50 1.47 4.51 -17.46
C ARG A 50 1.26 5.60 -16.40
N ARG A 51 0.05 6.16 -16.33
CA ARG A 51 -0.29 7.17 -15.31
C ARG A 51 -0.25 6.61 -13.90
N ALA A 52 -0.82 5.42 -13.70
CA ALA A 52 -0.83 4.77 -12.40
C ALA A 52 0.57 4.38 -11.92
N LEU A 53 1.40 3.82 -12.81
CA LEU A 53 2.78 3.43 -12.51
C LEU A 53 3.64 4.63 -12.05
N LEU A 54 3.49 5.78 -12.71
CA LEU A 54 4.30 6.97 -12.41
C LEU A 54 3.74 7.82 -11.27
N GLY A 55 2.42 7.82 -11.06
CA GLY A 55 1.77 8.76 -10.12
C GLY A 55 1.23 8.14 -8.84
N GLU A 56 0.71 6.92 -8.90
CA GLU A 56 -0.09 6.34 -7.81
C GLU A 56 0.69 5.36 -6.94
N ILE A 57 1.88 4.94 -7.36
CA ILE A 57 2.69 4.01 -6.57
C ILE A 57 3.36 4.76 -5.43
N GLU A 58 3.22 4.20 -4.23
CA GLU A 58 3.86 4.70 -3.02
C GLU A 58 5.33 4.29 -2.97
N GLY A 59 6.19 5.27 -2.71
CA GLY A 59 7.61 5.07 -2.44
C GLY A 59 7.95 5.33 -0.98
N THR A 60 9.08 4.79 -0.53
CA THR A 60 9.67 5.10 0.78
C THR A 60 10.95 5.91 0.57
N CYS A 61 11.10 7.03 1.26
CA CYS A 61 12.32 7.82 1.23
C CYS A 61 12.56 8.54 2.56
N ILE A 62 13.78 9.07 2.71
CA ILE A 62 14.15 9.94 3.83
C ILE A 62 13.57 11.33 3.56
N THR A 63 12.87 11.90 4.54
CA THR A 63 12.21 13.20 4.41
C THR A 63 12.75 14.27 5.34
N ARG A 64 13.40 13.87 6.43
CA ARG A 64 14.04 14.81 7.35
C ARG A 64 15.35 14.26 7.89
N VAL A 65 16.23 15.19 8.21
CA VAL A 65 17.52 14.94 8.84
C VAL A 65 17.65 15.86 10.04
N LYS A 66 18.00 15.31 11.20
CA LYS A 66 18.27 16.04 12.43
C LYS A 66 19.74 15.85 12.79
N SER A 67 20.46 16.94 12.98
CA SER A 67 21.84 16.92 13.44
C SER A 67 22.04 18.01 14.49
N GLU A 68 22.64 17.67 15.62
CA GLU A 68 22.75 18.57 16.78
C GLU A 68 23.75 19.72 16.56
N ASN A 69 24.80 19.48 15.78
CA ASN A 69 25.95 20.39 15.65
C ASN A 69 25.98 21.18 14.33
N VAL A 70 24.85 21.30 13.64
CA VAL A 70 24.77 21.94 12.32
C VAL A 70 23.89 23.19 12.42
N PRO A 71 24.42 24.41 12.18
CA PRO A 71 23.65 25.64 12.26
C PRO A 71 22.76 25.88 11.03
N HIS A 72 23.20 25.46 9.84
CA HIS A 72 22.45 25.57 8.60
C HIS A 72 22.90 24.54 7.55
N GLU A 73 22.06 24.32 6.53
CA GLU A 73 22.26 23.30 5.47
C GLU A 73 23.52 23.50 4.60
N TYR A 74 24.04 24.72 4.50
CA TYR A 74 25.27 25.02 3.75
C TYR A 74 26.56 25.01 4.61
N SER A 75 26.47 24.54 5.86
CA SER A 75 27.64 24.54 6.74
C SER A 75 28.54 23.35 6.47
N THR A 76 29.80 23.48 6.86
CA THR A 76 30.78 22.40 6.86
C THR A 76 31.01 21.94 8.29
N ILE A 77 31.17 20.64 8.48
CA ILE A 77 31.49 20.04 9.78
C ILE A 77 32.99 19.75 9.77
N ALA A 78 33.72 20.25 10.78
CA ALA A 78 35.15 19.96 10.90
C ALA A 78 35.38 18.44 10.94
N GLY A 79 36.42 17.95 10.24
CA GLY A 79 36.78 16.54 10.15
C GLY A 79 35.84 15.65 9.30
N ILE A 80 34.91 16.26 8.55
CA ILE A 80 34.15 15.60 7.47
C ILE A 80 34.56 16.24 6.14
N GLN A 81 34.73 15.42 5.10
CA GLN A 81 35.14 15.91 3.78
C GLN A 81 34.00 16.66 3.06
N GLU A 82 32.78 16.14 3.13
CA GLU A 82 31.60 16.65 2.44
C GLU A 82 30.90 17.76 3.24
N SER A 83 30.25 18.68 2.53
CA SER A 83 29.36 19.67 3.15
C SER A 83 28.04 19.04 3.61
N VAL A 84 27.32 19.70 4.52
CA VAL A 84 25.99 19.22 4.95
C VAL A 84 25.04 19.09 3.75
N HIS A 85 25.09 20.01 2.79
CA HIS A 85 24.28 19.93 1.59
C HIS A 85 24.59 18.70 0.73
N GLU A 86 25.86 18.36 0.55
CA GLU A 86 26.28 17.15 -0.16
C GLU A 86 25.81 15.89 0.57
N ILE A 87 25.90 15.85 1.91
CA ILE A 87 25.35 14.76 2.72
C ILE A 87 23.84 14.63 2.50
N LEU A 88 23.08 15.73 2.48
CA LEU A 88 21.64 15.70 2.21
C LEU A 88 21.33 15.17 0.80
N MET A 89 22.12 15.55 -0.22
CA MET A 89 21.97 15.02 -1.58
C MET A 89 22.29 13.52 -1.65
N ASN A 90 23.36 13.08 -0.98
CA ASN A 90 23.72 11.67 -0.90
C ASN A 90 22.65 10.82 -0.20
N LEU A 91 22.07 11.34 0.89
CA LEU A 91 20.95 10.70 1.58
C LEU A 91 19.69 10.61 0.70
N LYS A 92 19.44 11.61 -0.15
CA LYS A 92 18.32 11.62 -1.12
C LYS A 92 18.45 10.52 -2.19
N GLU A 93 19.68 10.11 -2.52
CA GLU A 93 19.92 9.04 -3.50
C GLU A 93 19.68 7.63 -2.96
N ILE A 94 19.57 7.47 -1.64
CA ILE A 94 19.35 6.17 -0.99
C ILE A 94 17.94 5.68 -1.32
N VAL A 95 17.88 4.47 -1.88
CA VAL A 95 16.62 3.80 -2.19
C VAL A 95 16.25 2.86 -1.05
N LEU A 96 15.10 3.11 -0.44
CA LEU A 96 14.54 2.30 0.64
C LEU A 96 13.36 1.47 0.14
N ARG A 97 13.22 0.26 0.70
CA ARG A 97 12.06 -0.61 0.56
C ARG A 97 11.44 -0.78 1.93
N SER A 98 10.15 -0.50 2.08
CA SER A 98 9.45 -0.72 3.33
C SER A 98 7.96 -0.98 3.10
N ASN A 99 7.30 -1.58 4.08
CA ASN A 99 5.83 -1.65 4.15
C ASN A 99 5.31 -0.82 5.34
N LEU A 100 5.91 0.35 5.56
CA LEU A 100 5.59 1.26 6.66
C LEU A 100 4.21 1.91 6.45
N TYR A 101 3.46 2.10 7.54
CA TYR A 101 2.37 3.06 7.61
C TYR A 101 2.80 4.24 8.50
N GLY A 102 2.86 5.45 7.94
CA GLY A 102 3.22 6.67 8.67
C GLY A 102 4.69 7.07 8.55
N THR A 103 5.24 7.64 9.61
CA THR A 103 6.65 8.08 9.74
C THR A 103 7.42 7.17 10.67
N CYS A 104 8.69 6.98 10.38
CA CYS A 104 9.60 6.15 11.17
C CYS A 104 10.94 6.87 11.34
N ASP A 105 11.54 6.71 12.51
CA ASP A 105 12.86 7.27 12.78
C ASP A 105 13.96 6.21 12.55
N ALA A 106 15.10 6.68 12.04
CA ALA A 106 16.33 5.92 11.85
C ALA A 106 17.51 6.81 12.25
N SER A 107 18.70 6.25 12.40
CA SER A 107 19.88 7.03 12.75
C SER A 107 21.16 6.50 12.11
N ILE A 108 22.15 7.37 11.99
CA ILE A 108 23.52 7.02 11.62
C ILE A 108 24.39 7.40 12.81
N CYS A 109 25.13 6.44 13.35
CA CYS A 109 26.06 6.67 14.45
C CYS A 109 27.39 5.99 14.13
N VAL A 110 28.37 6.75 13.64
CA VAL A 110 29.68 6.23 13.21
C VAL A 110 30.80 7.02 13.85
N ARG A 111 31.86 6.33 14.26
CA ARG A 111 33.10 6.94 14.76
C ARG A 111 34.18 6.90 13.70
N GLY A 112 34.79 8.05 13.41
CA GLY A 112 35.86 8.19 12.44
C GLY A 112 37.24 7.72 12.94
N PRO A 113 38.27 7.71 12.07
CA PRO A 113 38.23 8.03 10.65
C PRO A 113 37.73 6.85 9.78
N GLY A 114 37.01 7.15 8.70
CA GLY A 114 36.46 6.11 7.81
C GLY A 114 35.38 6.61 6.84
N TYR A 115 34.95 5.74 5.92
CA TYR A 115 33.86 6.02 4.99
C TYR A 115 32.52 5.63 5.62
N VAL A 116 31.54 6.52 5.51
CA VAL A 116 30.15 6.30 5.93
C VAL A 116 29.33 5.98 4.69
N THR A 117 28.71 4.82 4.69
CA THR A 117 27.88 4.31 3.60
C THR A 117 26.45 4.05 4.07
N ALA A 118 25.54 3.78 3.14
CA ALA A 118 24.16 3.43 3.49
C ALA A 118 24.06 2.21 4.42
N GLN A 119 25.04 1.30 4.39
CA GLN A 119 25.08 0.16 5.31
C GLN A 119 25.16 0.56 6.79
N ASP A 120 25.72 1.73 7.09
CA ASP A 120 25.93 2.21 8.47
C ASP A 120 24.66 2.86 9.06
N ILE A 121 23.57 2.91 8.30
CA ILE A 121 22.27 3.39 8.77
C ILE A 121 21.64 2.32 9.67
N ILE A 122 21.35 2.71 10.91
CA ILE A 122 20.60 1.94 11.87
C ILE A 122 19.13 2.05 11.51
N LEU A 123 18.61 1.00 10.87
CA LEU A 123 17.23 0.92 10.41
C LEU A 123 16.36 0.07 11.33
N PRO A 124 15.05 0.35 11.39
CA PRO A 124 14.09 -0.55 12.00
C PRO A 124 13.86 -1.80 11.13
N PRO A 125 13.34 -2.90 11.71
CA PRO A 125 13.26 -4.21 11.06
C PRO A 125 12.32 -4.29 9.84
N TYR A 126 11.48 -3.27 9.61
CA TYR A 126 10.54 -3.21 8.50
C TYR A 126 10.99 -2.32 7.33
N VAL A 127 12.20 -1.76 7.42
CA VAL A 127 12.84 -0.97 6.34
C VAL A 127 14.11 -1.67 5.90
N GLU A 128 14.24 -1.83 4.58
CA GLU A 128 15.41 -2.41 3.93
C GLU A 128 16.04 -1.39 3.00
N ILE A 129 17.36 -1.36 2.93
CA ILE A 129 18.10 -0.62 1.92
C ILE A 129 18.29 -1.51 0.70
N VAL A 130 18.02 -0.95 -0.48
CA VAL A 130 18.22 -1.65 -1.75
C VAL A 130 19.68 -1.66 -2.16
N ASP A 131 20.39 -0.55 -1.93
CA ASP A 131 21.80 -0.42 -2.25
C ASP A 131 22.63 0.09 -1.07
N ASN A 132 23.31 -0.86 -0.41
CA ASN A 132 24.15 -0.60 0.75
C ASN A 132 25.45 0.15 0.40
N THR A 133 25.79 0.29 -0.88
CA THR A 133 27.06 0.89 -1.33
C THR A 133 26.99 2.39 -1.58
N GLN A 134 25.82 3.03 -1.42
CA GLN A 134 25.70 4.49 -1.53
C GLN A 134 26.63 5.14 -0.52
N HIS A 135 27.52 5.99 -1.01
CA HIS A 135 28.37 6.83 -0.17
C HIS A 135 27.54 7.96 0.43
N ILE A 136 27.76 8.24 1.72
CA ILE A 136 27.09 9.33 2.45
C ILE A 136 28.10 10.43 2.78
N ALA A 137 29.17 10.07 3.47
CA ALA A 137 30.20 11.00 3.95
C ALA A 137 31.54 10.27 4.20
N SER A 138 32.63 11.04 4.31
CA SER A 138 33.99 10.57 4.60
C SER A 138 34.53 11.32 5.81
N LEU A 139 34.81 10.59 6.88
CA LEU A 139 35.34 11.12 8.14
C LEU A 139 36.87 11.12 8.09
N THR A 140 37.50 12.29 8.09
CA THR A 140 38.96 12.44 8.03
C THR A 140 39.61 12.42 9.42
N GLU A 141 38.88 12.84 10.45
CA GLU A 141 39.33 12.92 11.84
C GLU A 141 38.55 11.93 12.74
N PRO A 142 39.05 11.60 13.95
CA PRO A 142 38.36 10.73 14.91
C PRO A 142 37.17 11.46 15.57
N ILE A 143 36.12 11.70 14.77
CA ILE A 143 34.90 12.40 15.16
C ILE A 143 33.74 11.43 15.21
N ASP A 144 32.84 11.64 16.17
CA ASP A 144 31.59 10.91 16.29
C ASP A 144 30.52 11.64 15.47
N LEU A 145 30.08 11.03 14.37
CA LEU A 145 28.99 11.51 13.54
C LEU A 145 27.68 10.84 13.95
N CYS A 146 26.76 11.65 14.46
CA CYS A 146 25.40 11.24 14.82
C CYS A 146 24.38 12.04 14.00
N ILE A 147 23.61 11.34 13.18
CA ILE A 147 22.55 11.93 12.35
C ILE A 147 21.24 11.19 12.62
N GLY A 148 20.20 11.91 13.03
CA GLY A 148 18.83 11.42 13.08
C GLY A 148 18.17 11.54 11.72
N LEU A 149 17.44 10.51 11.28
CA LEU A 149 16.74 10.46 10.01
C LEU A 149 15.26 10.17 10.24
N GLN A 150 14.40 10.80 9.46
CA GLN A 150 12.98 10.47 9.42
C GLN A 150 12.59 9.94 8.05
N ILE A 151 12.08 8.72 8.03
CA ILE A 151 11.65 7.97 6.86
C ILE A 151 10.12 8.05 6.78
N GLU A 152 9.61 8.31 5.58
CA GLU A 152 8.17 8.37 5.33
C GLU A 152 7.84 7.53 4.08
N ARG A 153 6.63 7.00 4.05
CA ARG A 153 6.06 6.37 2.85
C ARG A 153 4.90 7.23 2.36
N ASN A 154 4.98 7.69 1.12
CA ASN A 154 3.97 8.57 0.53
C ASN A 154 3.91 8.39 -1.00
N ARG A 155 3.13 9.21 -1.71
CA ARG A 155 2.99 9.19 -3.17
C ARG A 155 3.56 10.47 -3.79
N GLY A 156 4.10 10.33 -5.00
CA GLY A 156 4.51 11.45 -5.84
C GLY A 156 5.72 12.23 -5.30
N TYR A 157 5.72 13.53 -5.55
CA TYR A 157 6.79 14.44 -5.16
C TYR A 157 6.25 15.47 -4.18
N LEU A 158 6.85 15.55 -2.99
CA LEU A 158 6.51 16.54 -1.99
C LEU A 158 7.71 17.45 -1.74
N ILE A 159 7.57 18.72 -2.14
CA ILE A 159 8.48 19.78 -1.74
C ILE A 159 8.04 20.24 -0.35
N LYS A 160 8.79 19.88 0.69
CA LYS A 160 8.57 20.44 2.02
C LYS A 160 9.23 21.82 2.05
N MET A 161 8.44 22.88 2.16
CA MET A 161 8.96 24.22 2.43
C MET A 161 9.74 24.19 3.75
N PRO A 162 10.86 24.93 3.88
CA PRO A 162 11.57 25.09 5.13
C PRO A 162 10.69 25.93 6.08
N HIS A 163 9.77 25.28 6.78
CA HIS A 163 9.25 25.87 8.00
C HIS A 163 10.39 25.82 9.01
N ASN A 164 10.55 26.90 9.79
CA ASN A 164 11.51 26.98 10.88
C ASN A 164 11.13 25.94 11.95
N PHE A 165 11.58 24.70 11.75
CA PHE A 165 11.47 23.66 12.75
C PHE A 165 12.41 24.07 13.88
N GLN A 166 11.85 24.37 15.05
CA GLN A 166 12.60 24.81 16.23
C GLN A 166 13.62 23.76 16.73
N ASP A 167 13.60 22.56 16.16
CA ASP A 167 14.29 21.36 16.65
C ASP A 167 15.57 21.02 15.85
N GLY A 168 16.09 21.95 15.04
CA GLY A 168 17.33 21.76 14.27
C GLY A 168 17.24 20.71 13.16
N SER A 169 16.02 20.40 12.69
CA SER A 169 15.78 19.42 11.62
C SER A 169 15.69 20.08 10.24
N TYR A 170 16.37 19.49 9.27
CA TYR A 170 16.39 19.90 7.87
C TYR A 170 15.47 19.00 7.04
N PRO A 171 14.51 19.57 6.26
CA PRO A 171 13.73 18.78 5.33
C PRO A 171 14.58 18.38 4.13
N ILE A 172 14.40 17.14 3.66
CA ILE A 172 14.89 16.69 2.36
C ILE A 172 13.70 16.66 1.39
N ASP A 173 13.94 17.13 0.17
CA ASP A 173 13.01 16.97 -0.96
C ASP A 173 12.69 15.50 -1.20
N ALA A 174 11.46 15.12 -0.88
CA ALA A 174 11.06 13.72 -0.83
C ALA A 174 10.53 13.26 -2.20
N VAL A 175 11.25 12.31 -2.80
CA VAL A 175 10.88 11.68 -4.08
C VAL A 175 10.31 10.29 -3.81
N PHE A 176 8.99 10.19 -3.68
CA PHE A 176 8.30 8.92 -3.41
C PHE A 176 7.94 8.14 -4.69
N MET A 177 8.78 8.24 -5.72
CA MET A 177 8.50 7.67 -7.05
C MET A 177 9.44 6.48 -7.33
N PRO A 178 9.03 5.23 -7.03
CA PRO A 178 9.87 4.05 -7.26
C PRO A 178 9.99 3.67 -8.74
N VAL A 179 8.99 4.04 -9.57
CA VAL A 179 9.04 3.85 -11.02
C VAL A 179 9.73 5.06 -11.66
N ARG A 180 10.87 4.83 -12.29
CA ARG A 180 11.67 5.86 -12.98
C ARG A 180 11.10 6.18 -14.35
N ASN A 181 10.65 5.15 -15.08
CA ASN A 181 10.08 5.31 -16.40
C ASN A 181 9.06 4.20 -16.69
N ALA A 182 8.06 4.54 -17.50
CA ALA A 182 7.09 3.59 -18.01
C ALA A 182 6.73 3.95 -19.47
N ASN A 183 6.90 2.99 -20.36
CA ASN A 183 6.58 3.11 -21.77
C ASN A 183 5.54 2.07 -22.16
N HIS A 184 4.76 2.36 -23.20
CA HIS A 184 3.84 1.40 -23.79
C HIS A 184 3.92 1.45 -25.30
N SER A 185 3.79 0.30 -25.93
CA SER A 185 3.73 0.18 -27.39
C SER A 185 2.61 -0.77 -27.77
N ILE A 186 1.98 -0.50 -28.91
CA ILE A 186 0.81 -1.24 -29.37
C ILE A 186 1.15 -1.86 -30.71
N HIS A 187 0.87 -3.16 -30.82
CA HIS A 187 1.03 -3.89 -32.07
C HIS A 187 -0.33 -4.42 -32.51
N SER A 188 -0.80 -3.97 -33.67
CA SER A 188 -2.02 -4.46 -34.29
C SER A 188 -1.72 -5.66 -35.19
N TYR A 189 -2.53 -6.71 -35.08
CA TYR A 189 -2.42 -7.92 -35.90
C TYR A 189 -3.82 -8.45 -36.24
N GLY A 190 -3.94 -9.12 -37.38
CA GLY A 190 -5.21 -9.64 -37.88
C GLY A 190 -5.37 -9.42 -39.39
N ASN A 191 -6.16 -10.27 -40.04
CA ASN A 191 -6.40 -10.21 -41.48
C ASN A 191 -7.88 -9.83 -41.72
N GLY A 192 -8.15 -8.79 -42.52
CA GLY A 192 -9.50 -8.31 -42.80
C GLY A 192 -10.09 -7.36 -41.74
N ASN A 193 -11.37 -7.57 -41.39
CA ASN A 193 -12.17 -6.66 -40.52
C ASN A 193 -11.96 -6.88 -39.01
N GLU A 194 -11.41 -8.01 -38.58
CA GLU A 194 -11.13 -8.30 -37.16
C GLU A 194 -9.68 -7.96 -36.80
N LYS A 195 -9.41 -6.68 -36.54
CA LYS A 195 -8.10 -6.22 -36.04
C LYS A 195 -8.01 -6.39 -34.53
N GLN A 196 -7.05 -7.18 -34.08
CA GLN A 196 -6.70 -7.34 -32.67
C GLN A 196 -5.45 -6.54 -32.34
N GLU A 197 -5.29 -6.20 -31.08
CA GLU A 197 -4.15 -5.45 -30.56
C GLU A 197 -3.42 -6.25 -29.49
N ILE A 198 -2.11 -6.02 -29.40
CA ILE A 198 -1.22 -6.46 -28.34
C ILE A 198 -0.67 -5.21 -27.70
N LEU A 199 -0.82 -5.09 -26.38
CA LEU A 199 -0.18 -4.04 -25.61
C LEU A 199 1.13 -4.59 -25.02
N PHE A 200 2.23 -3.89 -25.27
CA PHE A 200 3.49 -4.08 -24.58
C PHE A 200 3.66 -2.95 -23.55
N LEU A 201 3.96 -3.31 -22.32
CA LEU A 201 4.31 -2.39 -21.24
C LEU A 201 5.77 -2.58 -20.88
N GLU A 202 6.52 -1.51 -20.83
CA GLU A 202 7.93 -1.48 -20.42
C GLU A 202 8.06 -0.62 -19.18
N ILE A 203 8.67 -1.16 -18.12
CA ILE A 203 8.70 -0.54 -16.81
C ILE A 203 10.14 -0.56 -16.29
N TRP A 204 10.62 0.61 -15.85
CA TRP A 204 11.92 0.77 -15.19
C TRP A 204 11.71 1.24 -13.76
N THR A 205 12.22 0.48 -12.78
CA THR A 205 12.11 0.80 -11.34
C THR A 205 13.48 1.02 -10.71
N ASN A 206 13.49 1.71 -9.57
CA ASN A 206 14.71 2.01 -8.81
C ASN A 206 15.20 0.87 -7.90
N GLY A 207 14.62 -0.33 -8.00
CA GLY A 207 14.92 -1.50 -7.16
C GLY A 207 14.10 -1.62 -5.88
N SER A 208 13.41 -0.56 -5.42
CA SER A 208 12.48 -0.63 -4.25
C SER A 208 11.29 -1.56 -4.51
N PHE A 209 10.81 -1.54 -5.76
CA PHE A 209 9.81 -2.47 -6.28
C PHE A 209 10.38 -3.22 -7.46
N THR A 210 10.05 -4.51 -7.58
CA THR A 210 10.24 -5.19 -8.87
C THR A 210 9.24 -4.66 -9.90
N PRO A 211 9.57 -4.66 -11.20
CA PRO A 211 8.63 -4.22 -12.25
C PRO A 211 7.28 -4.94 -12.21
N LYS A 212 7.29 -6.21 -11.80
CA LYS A 212 6.08 -7.03 -11.63
C LYS A 212 5.24 -6.57 -10.43
N GLU A 213 5.86 -6.31 -9.28
CA GLU A 213 5.16 -5.78 -8.11
C GLU A 213 4.58 -4.40 -8.40
N ALA A 214 5.35 -3.52 -9.06
CA ALA A 214 4.88 -2.21 -9.49
C ALA A 214 3.65 -2.30 -10.41
N LEU A 215 3.67 -3.23 -11.38
CA LEU A 215 2.52 -3.51 -12.25
C LEU A 215 1.27 -3.92 -11.44
N HIS A 216 1.44 -4.82 -10.46
CA HIS A 216 0.35 -5.28 -9.62
C HIS A 216 -0.23 -4.17 -8.73
N GLU A 217 0.62 -3.34 -8.14
CA GLU A 217 0.19 -2.22 -7.29
C GLU A 217 -0.52 -1.15 -8.11
N ALA A 218 0.00 -0.80 -9.30
CA ALA A 218 -0.67 0.10 -10.24
C ALA A 218 -2.04 -0.42 -10.67
N CYS A 219 -2.16 -1.72 -10.98
CA CYS A 219 -3.45 -2.34 -11.28
C CYS A 219 -4.43 -2.23 -10.11
N ARG A 220 -3.98 -2.50 -8.87
CA ARG A 220 -4.83 -2.37 -7.69
C ARG A 220 -5.32 -0.94 -7.52
N ASN A 221 -4.42 0.04 -7.59
CA ASN A 221 -4.78 1.45 -7.46
C ASN A 221 -5.79 1.90 -8.52
N LEU A 222 -5.63 1.47 -9.78
CA LEU A 222 -6.61 1.75 -10.82
C LEU A 222 -7.97 1.11 -10.54
N ILE A 223 -8.01 -0.15 -10.12
CA ILE A 223 -9.25 -0.83 -9.76
C ILE A 223 -9.95 -0.08 -8.63
N ASP A 224 -9.20 0.31 -7.59
CA ASP A 224 -9.74 1.03 -6.44
C ASP A 224 -10.37 2.37 -6.84
N LEU A 225 -9.83 3.06 -7.86
CA LEU A 225 -10.46 4.26 -8.44
C LEU A 225 -11.80 3.98 -9.14
N PHE A 226 -11.98 2.78 -9.69
CA PHE A 226 -13.22 2.39 -10.37
C PHE A 226 -14.28 1.78 -9.43
N ILE A 227 -13.89 1.27 -8.26
CA ILE A 227 -14.80 0.68 -7.27
C ILE A 227 -16.02 1.58 -6.97
N PRO A 228 -15.87 2.91 -6.72
CA PRO A 228 -17.02 3.78 -6.44
C PRO A 228 -18.07 3.82 -7.55
N PHE A 229 -17.66 3.68 -8.81
CA PHE A 229 -18.59 3.67 -9.95
C PHE A 229 -19.32 2.34 -10.13
N LEU A 230 -18.78 1.24 -9.57
CA LEU A 230 -19.42 -0.08 -9.57
C LEU A 230 -20.46 -0.20 -8.48
N HIS A 231 -20.27 0.51 -7.36
CA HIS A 231 -21.27 0.64 -6.32
C HIS A 231 -22.36 1.61 -6.77
N LYS A 232 -23.43 1.07 -7.35
CA LYS A 232 -24.69 1.79 -7.46
C LYS A 232 -25.15 2.07 -6.03
N LYS A 233 -24.82 3.26 -5.52
CA LYS A 233 -25.54 3.84 -4.38
C LYS A 233 -26.99 3.96 -4.84
N GLU A 234 -27.80 2.96 -4.53
CA GLU A 234 -29.22 3.18 -4.32
C GLU A 234 -29.34 4.02 -3.06
N GLU A 235 -28.98 5.30 -3.19
CA GLU A 235 -29.61 6.33 -2.39
C GLU A 235 -31.07 6.27 -2.81
N ASN A 236 -31.91 5.70 -1.94
CA ASN A 236 -33.36 5.81 -2.03
C ASN A 236 -33.72 7.31 -1.95
N LEU A 237 -33.56 8.03 -3.06
CA LEU A 237 -34.35 9.21 -3.32
C LEU A 237 -35.77 8.68 -3.59
N PRO A 238 -36.80 9.13 -2.88
CA PRO A 238 -38.17 8.77 -3.18
C PRO A 238 -38.54 9.49 -4.47
N LEU A 239 -38.19 8.90 -5.61
CA LEU A 239 -38.63 9.34 -6.92
C LEU A 239 -39.35 8.19 -7.59
N GLU A 240 -40.51 8.58 -8.09
CA GLU A 240 -41.68 7.75 -8.32
C GLU A 240 -41.45 6.62 -9.32
N ASP A 241 -42.19 5.56 -9.03
CA ASP A 241 -42.47 4.37 -9.81
C ASP A 241 -42.41 4.61 -11.32
N ASN A 242 -41.44 4.01 -12.01
CA ASN A 242 -41.56 3.68 -13.43
C ASN A 242 -40.75 2.42 -13.75
N GLN A 243 -41.49 1.42 -14.20
CA GLN A 243 -41.08 0.05 -14.44
C GLN A 243 -40.10 -0.07 -15.63
N HIS A 244 -39.34 -1.17 -15.60
CA HIS A 244 -38.31 -1.63 -16.55
C HIS A 244 -36.88 -1.09 -16.33
N THR A 245 -36.15 -1.76 -15.44
CA THR A 245 -34.70 -1.95 -15.61
C THR A 245 -34.38 -3.44 -15.50
N VAL A 246 -33.87 -4.01 -16.58
CA VAL A 246 -33.37 -5.39 -16.63
C VAL A 246 -32.20 -5.50 -15.63
N PRO A 247 -32.20 -6.46 -14.69
CA PRO A 247 -31.09 -6.60 -13.76
C PRO A 247 -29.88 -7.13 -14.53
N LEU A 248 -28.90 -6.26 -14.78
CA LEU A 248 -27.56 -6.70 -15.19
C LEU A 248 -26.97 -7.50 -14.03
N SER A 249 -26.67 -8.77 -14.30
CA SER A 249 -26.12 -9.71 -13.32
C SER A 249 -24.83 -9.16 -12.71
N PRO A 250 -24.66 -9.17 -11.38
CA PRO A 250 -23.43 -8.73 -10.73
C PRO A 250 -22.25 -9.56 -11.25
N LEU A 251 -21.26 -8.89 -11.83
CA LEU A 251 -20.03 -9.52 -12.32
C LEU A 251 -19.37 -10.31 -11.18
N THR A 252 -19.00 -11.57 -11.46
CA THR A 252 -18.39 -12.57 -10.57
C THR A 252 -17.07 -12.15 -9.90
N PHE A 253 -16.56 -10.97 -10.19
CA PHE A 253 -15.34 -10.40 -9.61
C PHE A 253 -15.54 -9.91 -8.17
N HIS A 254 -16.71 -9.35 -7.85
CA HIS A 254 -17.00 -8.85 -6.50
C HIS A 254 -16.91 -9.95 -5.45
N ASP A 255 -17.42 -11.13 -5.81
CA ASP A 255 -17.53 -12.27 -4.91
C ASP A 255 -16.16 -12.83 -4.48
N LYS A 256 -15.10 -12.62 -5.28
CA LYS A 256 -13.74 -13.09 -5.00
C LYS A 256 -12.94 -12.10 -4.14
N LEU A 257 -13.14 -10.80 -4.36
CA LEU A 257 -12.48 -9.72 -3.62
C LEU A 257 -13.09 -9.54 -2.22
N ASP A 258 -14.42 -9.66 -2.12
CA ASP A 258 -15.13 -9.71 -0.84
C ASP A 258 -14.78 -10.97 -0.03
N LYS A 259 -14.56 -12.12 -0.67
CA LYS A 259 -14.04 -13.34 0.00
C LYS A 259 -12.66 -13.14 0.59
N LEU A 260 -11.73 -12.49 -0.11
CA LEU A 260 -10.38 -12.20 0.41
C LEU A 260 -10.41 -11.23 1.60
N ARG A 261 -11.25 -10.19 1.54
CA ARG A 261 -11.41 -9.21 2.62
C ARG A 261 -12.09 -9.83 3.84
N LYS A 262 -13.11 -10.68 3.63
CA LYS A 262 -13.75 -11.49 4.68
C LYS A 262 -12.78 -12.50 5.30
N ASN A 263 -11.91 -13.13 4.50
CA ASN A 263 -10.92 -14.08 5.01
C ASN A 263 -9.87 -13.40 5.89
N LYS A 264 -9.31 -12.25 5.48
CA LYS A 264 -8.36 -11.47 6.32
C LYS A 264 -8.99 -11.01 7.65
N LYS A 265 -10.23 -10.52 7.61
CA LYS A 265 -10.98 -10.14 8.83
C LYS A 265 -11.30 -11.36 9.70
N LYS A 266 -11.74 -12.48 9.12
CA LYS A 266 -12.01 -13.72 9.84
C LYS A 266 -10.77 -14.32 10.49
N ILE A 267 -9.58 -14.13 9.90
CA ILE A 267 -8.29 -14.54 10.47
C ILE A 267 -7.93 -13.67 11.68
N ALA A 268 -8.10 -12.34 11.61
CA ALA A 268 -7.85 -11.42 12.72
C ALA A 268 -8.78 -11.68 13.93
N LEU A 269 -10.03 -12.11 13.68
CA LEU A 269 -10.99 -12.43 14.74
C LEU A 269 -10.76 -13.79 15.39
N LYS A 270 -10.07 -14.71 14.72
CA LYS A 270 -9.65 -16.00 15.33
C LYS A 270 -8.53 -15.82 16.36
N SER A 271 -7.73 -14.76 16.23
CA SER A 271 -6.54 -14.55 17.06
C SER A 271 -6.79 -13.72 18.32
N ILE A 272 -7.96 -13.10 18.47
CA ILE A 272 -8.28 -12.29 19.65
C ILE A 272 -9.05 -13.16 20.65
N PHE A 273 -8.36 -13.51 21.73
CA PHE A 273 -8.94 -14.19 22.88
C PHE A 273 -9.71 -13.20 23.74
N ILE A 274 -10.76 -13.70 24.41
CA ILE A 274 -11.59 -12.89 25.32
C ILE A 274 -10.77 -12.31 26.47
N ASP A 275 -9.66 -12.97 26.85
CA ASP A 275 -8.68 -12.50 27.85
C ASP A 275 -8.08 -11.12 27.53
N GLN A 276 -8.02 -10.75 26.24
CA GLN A 276 -7.47 -9.47 25.78
C GLN A 276 -8.52 -8.37 25.64
N SER A 277 -9.79 -8.71 25.86
CA SER A 277 -10.92 -7.78 25.77
C SER A 277 -11.27 -7.25 27.17
N GLU A 278 -11.67 -5.97 27.26
CA GLU A 278 -12.00 -5.27 28.53
C GLU A 278 -13.32 -5.75 29.17
N PHE A 279 -13.57 -7.06 29.28
CA PHE A 279 -14.76 -7.60 29.92
C PHE A 279 -14.69 -7.52 31.45
N SER A 280 -15.83 -7.30 32.09
CA SER A 280 -15.97 -7.46 33.53
C SER A 280 -15.60 -8.90 33.95
N PRO A 281 -14.92 -9.13 35.10
CA PRO A 281 -14.51 -10.46 35.56
C PRO A 281 -15.66 -11.47 35.65
N ARG A 282 -16.90 -10.98 35.86
CA ARG A 282 -18.11 -11.81 35.85
C ARG A 282 -18.45 -12.31 34.46
N VAL A 283 -18.52 -11.38 33.49
CA VAL A 283 -18.82 -11.69 32.08
C VAL A 283 -17.78 -12.64 31.51
N TYR A 284 -16.50 -12.38 31.79
CA TYR A 284 -15.39 -13.25 31.42
C TYR A 284 -15.58 -14.70 31.92
N ASN A 285 -15.90 -14.88 33.20
CA ASN A 285 -16.08 -16.20 33.78
C ASN A 285 -17.32 -16.93 33.25
N CYS A 286 -18.40 -16.20 32.96
CA CYS A 286 -19.60 -16.78 32.34
C CYS A 286 -19.32 -17.26 30.90
N LEU A 287 -18.62 -16.45 30.09
CA LEU A 287 -18.23 -16.81 28.72
C LEU A 287 -17.26 -18.00 28.69
N LYS A 288 -16.34 -18.07 29.64
CA LYS A 288 -15.39 -19.19 29.78
C LYS A 288 -16.09 -20.51 30.16
N ARG A 289 -17.12 -20.44 31.00
CA ARG A 289 -17.95 -21.60 31.39
C ARG A 289 -18.81 -22.13 30.25
N SER A 290 -19.21 -21.27 29.31
CA SER A 290 -19.94 -21.66 28.10
C SER A 290 -19.04 -22.05 26.92
N ASN A 291 -17.75 -22.34 27.17
CA ASN A 291 -16.75 -22.72 26.17
C ASN A 291 -16.51 -21.67 25.06
N ILE A 292 -16.74 -20.39 25.34
CA ILE A 292 -16.44 -19.29 24.42
C ILE A 292 -15.08 -18.72 24.82
N TYR A 293 -14.09 -18.85 23.94
CA TYR A 293 -12.71 -18.40 24.22
C TYR A 293 -12.24 -17.29 23.27
N THR A 294 -12.85 -17.16 22.08
CA THR A 294 -12.49 -16.15 21.08
C THR A 294 -13.66 -15.23 20.71
N LEU A 295 -13.35 -14.02 20.24
CA LEU A 295 -14.37 -13.08 19.75
C LEU A 295 -15.15 -13.63 18.54
N LEU A 296 -14.54 -14.54 17.76
CA LEU A 296 -15.24 -15.22 16.66
C LEU A 296 -16.31 -16.17 17.18
N ASP A 297 -16.04 -16.91 18.26
CA ASP A 297 -17.02 -17.81 18.88
C ASP A 297 -18.19 -17.03 19.45
N LEU A 298 -17.90 -15.86 20.03
CA LEU A 298 -18.92 -14.94 20.54
C LEU A 298 -19.84 -14.42 19.42
N LEU A 299 -19.28 -14.09 18.25
CA LEU A 299 -20.03 -13.63 17.08
C LEU A 299 -20.89 -14.70 16.41
N ASN A 300 -20.56 -15.98 16.59
CA ASN A 300 -21.33 -17.07 16.02
C ASN A 300 -22.57 -17.42 16.86
N ASN A 301 -22.63 -16.97 18.11
CA ASN A 301 -23.76 -17.18 19.01
C ASN A 301 -24.80 -16.06 18.84
N SER A 302 -26.08 -16.45 18.83
CA SER A 302 -27.19 -15.49 18.77
C SER A 302 -27.48 -14.89 20.16
N GLN A 303 -28.16 -13.73 20.22
CA GLN A 303 -28.56 -13.12 21.49
C GLN A 303 -29.41 -14.06 22.35
N GLU A 304 -30.24 -14.89 21.72
CA GLU A 304 -31.05 -15.91 22.40
C GLU A 304 -30.21 -16.99 23.05
N ASP A 305 -29.05 -17.34 22.48
CA ASP A 305 -28.14 -18.34 23.04
C ASP A 305 -27.29 -17.76 24.17
N LEU A 306 -26.95 -16.47 24.11
CA LEU A 306 -26.27 -15.77 25.21
C LEU A 306 -27.17 -15.60 26.44
N MET A 307 -28.49 -15.46 26.25
CA MET A 307 -29.48 -15.42 27.34
C MET A 307 -29.67 -16.77 28.04
N LYS A 308 -29.31 -17.89 27.39
CA LYS A 308 -29.38 -19.23 27.99
C LYS A 308 -28.19 -19.57 28.88
N ILE A 309 -27.13 -18.76 28.84
CA ILE A 309 -25.95 -18.98 29.68
C ILE A 309 -26.30 -18.62 31.13
N GLU A 310 -26.07 -19.56 32.03
CA GLU A 310 -26.35 -19.37 33.46
C GLU A 310 -25.61 -18.14 34.02
N HIS A 311 -26.35 -17.29 34.72
CA HIS A 311 -25.88 -16.08 35.41
C HIS A 311 -25.50 -14.86 34.53
N LEU A 312 -25.81 -14.84 33.23
CA LEU A 312 -25.73 -13.62 32.41
C LEU A 312 -26.98 -12.75 32.57
N ARG A 313 -26.79 -11.44 32.81
CA ARG A 313 -27.89 -10.46 32.89
C ARG A 313 -28.01 -9.68 31.58
N LEU A 314 -29.17 -9.05 31.37
CA LEU A 314 -29.39 -8.14 30.24
C LEU A 314 -28.39 -6.97 30.18
N GLU A 315 -27.90 -6.54 31.34
CA GLU A 315 -26.87 -5.48 31.47
C GLU A 315 -25.51 -5.95 30.96
N ASP A 316 -25.15 -7.21 31.22
CA ASP A 316 -23.91 -7.83 30.78
C ASP A 316 -23.89 -8.02 29.24
N ILE A 317 -25.05 -8.36 28.66
CA ILE A 317 -25.21 -8.47 27.19
C ILE A 317 -25.06 -7.11 26.52
N LYS A 318 -25.59 -6.04 27.12
CA LYS A 318 -25.37 -4.67 26.63
C LYS A 318 -23.89 -4.28 26.69
N GLN A 319 -23.17 -4.65 27.75
CA GLN A 319 -21.72 -4.42 27.83
C GLN A 319 -20.97 -5.16 26.73
N ILE A 320 -21.35 -6.42 26.45
CA ILE A 320 -20.77 -7.20 25.35
C ILE A 320 -20.99 -6.50 24.01
N LEU A 321 -22.20 -6.01 23.74
CA LEU A 321 -22.53 -5.29 22.50
C LEU A 321 -21.71 -4.01 22.33
N VAL A 322 -21.56 -3.21 23.40
CA VAL A 322 -20.76 -1.98 23.36
C VAL A 322 -19.28 -2.27 23.09
N ILE A 323 -18.72 -3.32 23.68
CA ILE A 323 -17.32 -3.72 23.44
C ILE A 323 -17.15 -4.25 22.02
N LEU A 324 -18.12 -5.01 21.51
CA LEU A 324 -18.13 -5.45 20.11
C LEU A 324 -18.20 -4.24 19.16
N GLU A 325 -19.11 -3.29 19.38
CA GLU A 325 -19.19 -2.08 18.55
C GLU A 325 -17.90 -1.24 18.58
N LYS A 326 -17.23 -1.14 19.74
CA LYS A 326 -15.94 -0.46 19.89
C LYS A 326 -14.82 -1.13 19.08
N HIS A 327 -14.83 -2.47 18.97
CA HIS A 327 -13.85 -3.22 18.18
C HIS A 327 -14.25 -3.37 16.69
N PHE A 328 -15.54 -3.27 16.37
CA PHE A 328 -16.11 -3.41 15.03
C PHE A 328 -16.75 -2.09 14.58
N ALA A 329 -15.95 -1.16 14.07
CA ALA A 329 -16.44 0.08 13.49
C ALA A 329 -17.22 -0.14 12.17
N ILE A 330 -18.42 -0.78 12.20
CA ILE A 330 -19.56 -0.73 11.24
C ILE A 330 -20.69 -1.67 11.74
N ASP A 331 -21.93 -1.20 11.64
CA ASP A 331 -23.23 -1.83 11.98
C ASP A 331 -23.28 -3.37 11.92
N LEU A 332 -23.58 -3.98 13.06
CA LEU A 332 -23.97 -5.39 13.14
C LEU A 332 -25.32 -5.59 12.42
N PRO A 333 -25.53 -6.73 11.73
CA PRO A 333 -26.81 -7.03 11.09
C PRO A 333 -27.90 -7.13 12.17
N LYS A 334 -28.80 -6.14 12.22
CA LYS A 334 -29.97 -6.00 13.12
C LYS A 334 -30.99 -7.17 13.07
N LYS A 335 -30.66 -8.28 12.39
CA LYS A 335 -31.50 -9.47 12.25
C LYS A 335 -30.91 -10.73 12.89
N LYS A 336 -29.83 -10.62 13.66
CA LYS A 336 -29.31 -11.69 14.52
C LYS A 336 -29.09 -11.28 15.98
N PHE A 337 -29.47 -10.05 16.33
CA PHE A 337 -29.45 -9.48 17.67
C PHE A 337 -30.80 -8.81 17.93
#